data_AF-A0A5D0VDY7-F1
#
_entry.id   AF-A0A5D0VDY7-F1
#
_cell.length_a   1.000
_cell.length_b   1.000
_cell.length_c   1.000
_cell.angle_alpha   90.00
_cell.angle_beta   90.00
_cell.angle_gamma   90.00
#
_symmetry.space_group_name_H-M   'P 1'
#
loop_
_entity.id
_entity.type
_entity.pdbx_description
1 polymer ?
#
loop_
_entity_poly.entity_id
_entity_poly.type
_entity_poly.pdbx_seq_one_letter_code
_entity_poly.pdbx_strand_id
1 'polypeptide(L)' 'RAFELSQEEAEEWYRGRDVYPQTAPGQDETIVTFQGVPLGLAKRVGSRLKNSYPRELVRDGKLFAGKV' A
#
# COMPACT_ATOMS: atom_id res chain seq x y z
N ARG A 1 1.37 13.15 6.02
CA ARG A 1 -0.05 12.71 6.22
C ARG A 1 -0.11 11.20 6.07
N ALA A 2 -1.11 10.52 6.62
CA ALA A 2 -1.33 9.09 6.39
C ALA A 2 -2.35 8.87 5.26
N PHE A 3 -2.18 7.79 4.52
CA PHE A 3 -3.08 7.30 3.47
C PHE A 3 -3.44 5.86 3.81
N GLU A 4 -4.71 5.63 4.16
CA GLU A 4 -5.23 4.31 4.52
C GLU A 4 -5.50 3.51 3.25
N LEU A 5 -4.85 2.35 3.12
CA LEU A 5 -5.06 1.42 2.02
C LEU A 5 -6.34 0.62 2.21
N SER A 6 -7.03 0.33 1.11
CA SER A 6 -8.04 -0.73 1.10
C SER A 6 -7.40 -2.10 1.32
N GLN A 7 -8.20 -3.14 1.55
CA GLN A 7 -7.69 -4.51 1.64
C GLN A 7 -7.01 -4.95 0.34
N GLU A 8 -7.61 -4.63 -0.80
CA GLU A 8 -7.07 -4.96 -2.13
C GLU A 8 -5.75 -4.24 -2.37
N GLU A 9 -5.66 -2.95 -2.02
CA GLU A 9 -4.44 -2.16 -2.13
C GLU A 9 -3.35 -2.64 -1.18
N ALA A 10 -3.70 -3.02 0.06
CA ALA A 10 -2.77 -3.60 1.01
C ALA A 10 -2.24 -4.95 0.52
N GLU A 11 -3.05 -5.76 -0.14
CA GLU A 11 -2.60 -7.01 -0.75
C GLU A 11 -1.52 -6.76 -1.81
N GLU A 12 -1.75 -5.83 -2.73
CA GLU A 12 -0.76 -5.45 -3.73
C GLU A 12 0.50 -4.87 -3.05
N TRP A 13 0.34 -4.08 -2.00
CA TRP A 13 1.46 -3.52 -1.24
C TRP A 13 2.35 -4.60 -0.62
N TYR A 14 1.75 -5.60 0.05
CA TYR A 14 2.47 -6.74 0.64
C TYR A 14 3.12 -7.65 -0.41
N ARG A 15 2.60 -7.66 -1.65
CA ARG A 15 3.21 -8.32 -2.82
C ARG A 15 4.34 -7.50 -3.45
N GLY A 16 4.70 -6.35 -2.86
CA GLY A 16 5.77 -5.48 -3.36
C GLY A 16 5.39 -4.70 -4.62
N ARG A 17 4.09 -4.54 -4.89
CA ARG A 17 3.56 -3.85 -6.07
C ARG A 17 3.12 -2.43 -5.71
N ASP A 18 3.21 -1.55 -6.70
CA ASP A 18 2.68 -0.19 -6.58
C ASP A 18 1.15 -0.21 -6.47
N VAL A 19 0.61 0.77 -5.77
CA VAL A 19 -0.84 0.93 -5.57
C VAL A 19 -1.36 2.06 -6.46
N TYR A 20 -2.56 1.88 -7.02
CA TYR A 20 -3.23 2.85 -7.88
C TYR A 20 -4.56 3.28 -7.23
N PRO A 21 -4.51 4.16 -6.23
CA PRO A 21 -5.71 4.56 -5.52
C PRO A 21 -6.61 5.39 -6.43
N GLN A 22 -7.93 5.22 -6.29
CA GLN A 22 -8.91 6.02 -7.04
C GLN A 22 -8.73 7.52 -6.76
N THR A 23 -8.41 7.87 -5.51
CA THR A 23 -8.06 9.24 -5.12
C THR A 23 -6.67 9.23 -4.51
N ALA A 24 -5.68 9.71 -5.26
CA ALA A 24 -4.32 9.84 -4.75
C ALA A 24 -4.22 10.94 -3.67
N PRO A 25 -3.32 10.79 -2.69
CA PRO A 25 -3.04 11.86 -1.75
C PRO A 25 -2.54 13.11 -2.50
N GLY A 26 -2.85 14.29 -1.95
CA GLY A 26 -2.39 15.56 -2.54
C GLY A 26 -0.89 15.82 -2.38
N GLN A 27 -0.23 15.13 -1.44
CA GLN A 27 1.19 15.27 -1.15
C GLN A 27 2.03 14.27 -1.94
N ASP A 28 3.29 14.63 -2.21
CA ASP A 28 4.21 13.77 -2.95
C ASP A 28 4.74 12.62 -2.09
N GLU A 29 4.72 12.75 -0.76
CA GLU A 29 5.08 11.70 0.19
C GLU A 29 3.97 11.50 1.22
N THR A 30 3.67 10.25 1.53
CA THR A 30 2.64 9.88 2.51
C THR A 30 3.04 8.62 3.27
N ILE A 31 2.66 8.52 4.53
CA ILE A 31 2.70 7.23 5.23
C ILE A 31 1.53 6.41 4.70
N VAL A 32 1.76 5.16 4.28
CA VAL A 32 0.68 4.22 3.99
C VAL A 32 0.36 3.41 5.24
N THR A 33 -0.92 3.27 5.53
CA THR A 33 -1.44 2.51 6.67
C THR A 33 -2.43 1.46 6.19
N PHE A 34 -2.59 0.39 6.96
CA PHE A 34 -3.67 -0.59 6.77
C PHE A 34 -4.18 -1.05 8.13
N GLN A 35 -5.49 -0.96 8.35
CA GLN A 35 -6.15 -1.14 9.63
C GLN A 35 -5.55 -0.27 10.74
N GLY A 36 -5.18 0.98 10.40
CA GLY A 36 -4.54 1.91 11.31
C GLY A 36 -3.08 1.59 11.67
N VAL A 37 -2.49 0.53 11.09
CA VAL A 37 -1.08 0.17 11.30
C VAL A 37 -0.23 0.76 10.16
N PRO A 38 0.86 1.50 10.47
CA PRO A 38 1.77 2.01 9.45
C PRO A 38 2.54 0.88 8.76
N LEU A 39 2.50 0.86 7.43
CA LEU A 39 3.20 -0.13 6.60
C LEU A 39 4.50 0.39 6.00
N GLY A 40 4.59 1.71 5.76
CA GLY A 40 5.78 2.32 5.17
C GLY A 40 5.54 3.72 4.61
N LEU A 41 6.58 4.29 4.00
CA LEU A 41 6.55 5.60 3.33
C LEU A 41 6.34 5.41 1.83
N ALA A 42 5.25 5.92 1.27
CA ALA A 42 5.01 5.90 -0.17
C ALA A 42 5.35 7.26 -0.80
N LYS A 43 5.86 7.21 -2.04
CA LYS A 43 6.00 8.39 -2.89
C LYS A 43 4.94 8.37 -3.99
N ARG A 44 4.19 9.45 -4.15
CA ARG A 44 3.28 9.62 -5.28
C ARG A 44 4.08 9.89 -6.56
N VAL A 45 3.81 9.11 -7.59
CA VAL A 45 4.41 9.27 -8.94
C VAL A 45 3.28 9.21 -9.96
N GLY A 46 2.79 10.37 -10.39
CA GLY A 46 1.58 10.45 -11.21
C GLY A 46 0.37 9.91 -10.45
N SER A 47 -0.30 8.90 -11.01
CA SER A 47 -1.48 8.26 -10.42
C SER A 47 -1.17 7.12 -9.44
N ARG A 48 0.10 6.71 -9.28
CA ARG A 48 0.47 5.60 -8.39
C ARG A 48 1.14 6.07 -7.11
N LEU A 49 1.00 5.26 -6.07
CA LEU A 49 1.86 5.24 -4.90
C LEU A 49 2.96 4.22 -5.13
N LYS A 50 4.20 4.70 -5.20
CA LYS A 50 5.38 3.85 -5.34
C LYS A 50 5.60 3.05 -4.07
N ASN A 51 5.71 1.74 -4.21
CA ASN A 51 5.95 0.82 -3.12
C ASN A 51 7.39 0.92 -2.59
N SER A 52 7.53 0.98 -1.26
CA SER A 52 8.80 0.99 -0.54
C SER A 52 8.90 -0.13 0.49
N TYR A 53 7.98 -1.09 0.44
CA TYR A 53 7.93 -2.23 1.32
C TYR A 53 9.21 -3.06 1.18
N PRO A 54 9.90 -3.40 2.29
CA PRO A 54 11.17 -4.12 2.23
C PRO A 54 11.03 -5.43 1.45
N ARG A 55 11.98 -5.70 0.53
CA ARG A 55 11.91 -6.83 -0.39
C ARG A 55 11.92 -8.17 0.32
N GLU A 56 12.65 -8.25 1.43
CA GLU A 56 12.74 -9.38 2.33
C GLU A 56 11.42 -9.68 3.07
N LEU A 57 10.48 -8.72 3.09
CA LEU A 57 9.16 -8.89 3.71
C LEU A 57 8.04 -9.14 2.69
N VAL A 58 8.34 -9.07 1.39
CA VAL A 58 7.37 -9.33 0.30
C VAL A 58 6.81 -10.73 0.43
N ARG A 59 5.52 -10.87 0.15
CA ARG A 59 4.79 -12.13 0.33
C ARG A 59 4.11 -12.57 -0.96
N ASP A 60 4.38 -13.80 -1.40
CA ASP A 60 3.80 -14.38 -2.62
C ASP A 60 2.51 -15.20 -2.40
N GLY A 61 2.21 -15.60 -1.16
CA GLY A 61 1.11 -16.50 -0.81
C GLY A 61 -0.28 -15.88 -0.71
N LYS A 62 -1.23 -16.64 -0.16
CA LYS A 62 -2.55 -16.13 0.24
C LYS A 62 -2.40 -15.28 1.50
N LEU A 63 -2.73 -14.00 1.39
CA LEU A 63 -2.49 -13.03 2.46
C LEU A 63 -3.67 -12.81 3.38
N PHE A 64 -4.88 -12.86 2.82
CA PHE A 64 -6.11 -12.61 3.54
C PHE A 64 -7.00 -13.84 3.48
N ALA A 65 -7.72 -14.13 4.57
CA ALA A 65 -8.89 -14.98 4.48
C ALA A 65 -9.86 -14.31 3.49
N GLY A 66 -10.36 -15.06 2.50
CA GLY A 66 -11.32 -14.51 1.55
C GLY A 66 -12.53 -13.95 2.30
N LYS A 67 -13.22 -12.97 1.72
CA LYS A 67 -14.48 -12.47 2.28
C LYS A 67 -15.39 -13.69 2.53
N VAL A 68 -15.76 -13.91 3.78
CA VAL A 68 -16.85 -14.82 4.16
C VAL A 68 -18.15 -14.16 3.75
#